data_AF-A0A1B6JZZ6-F1
#
_entry.id   AF-A0A1B6JZZ6-F1
#
_cell.length_a   1.000
_cell.length_b   1.000
_cell.length_c   1.000
_cell.angle_alpha   90.00
_cell.angle_beta   90.00
_cell.angle_gamma   90.00
#
_symmetry.space_group_name_H-M   'P 1'
#
loop_
_entity.id
_entity.type
_entity.pdbx_description
1 polymer ?
#
loop_
_entity_poly.entity_id
_entity_poly.type
_entity_poly.pdbx_seq_one_letter_code
_entity_poly.pdbx_strand_id
1 'polypeptide(L)'
;LIFGTQRSAVCFEILLRSFRYIIFGFFLNTFEDNNLSLARFPGEMQRYGLVHLITFTLEMSVMKKKVKFSNMTKPRDLLDCYPQAGFLLVCLLLHLVITYNLPVPDCPTGYTGPGGFHNYSSHKKCTGGAARFIDVFVFGEDHILRNAPCSDIYNCLPFDTEGILGTLNALLTVYGGIQASRIFVYYSKTRHHFNMLLIWGFFQVFLALCLCGFVKEEGLIPLNKSLWSLSFALFTSGTAFLVFTALYMIVDVGRWWSGTPCFEAGLNAMLLYFGHIVLSYSFPFSWVQVDKTSFYEF
;
A
#
# COMPACT_ATOMS: atom_id res chain seq x y z
N LEU A 1 -15.04 10.86 -11.71
CA LEU A 1 -15.57 12.22 -11.45
C LEU A 1 -16.85 12.41 -12.23
N ILE A 2 -17.99 12.44 -11.54
CA ILE A 2 -19.29 12.70 -12.17
C ILE A 2 -19.30 14.17 -12.59
N PHE A 3 -19.31 14.42 -13.90
CA PHE A 3 -19.47 15.75 -14.47
C PHE A 3 -20.73 16.40 -13.87
N GLY A 4 -20.56 17.50 -13.13
CA GLY A 4 -21.68 18.28 -12.57
C GLY A 4 -21.85 18.26 -11.04
N THR A 5 -21.10 17.43 -10.31
CA THR A 5 -21.14 17.44 -8.83
C THR A 5 -20.32 18.59 -8.25
N GLN A 6 -20.86 19.27 -7.23
CA GLN A 6 -20.16 20.35 -6.54
C GLN A 6 -18.94 19.78 -5.80
N ARG A 7 -17.77 20.42 -5.92
CA ARG A 7 -16.52 19.95 -5.29
C ARG A 7 -16.64 19.73 -3.77
N SER A 8 -17.49 20.51 -3.10
CA SER A 8 -17.79 20.38 -1.68
C SER A 8 -18.48 19.05 -1.35
N ALA A 9 -19.45 18.62 -2.15
CA ALA A 9 -20.14 17.35 -1.97
C ALA A 9 -19.16 16.17 -2.13
N VAL A 10 -18.29 16.23 -3.14
CA VAL A 10 -17.26 15.21 -3.36
C VAL A 10 -16.26 15.16 -2.20
N CYS A 11 -15.81 16.32 -1.69
CA CYS A 11 -14.96 16.36 -0.50
C CYS A 11 -15.65 15.75 0.72
N PHE A 12 -16.92 16.06 0.94
CA PHE A 12 -17.68 15.56 2.08
C PHE A 12 -17.82 14.03 2.05
N GLU A 13 -18.19 13.46 0.89
CA GLU A 13 -18.28 12.00 0.71
C GLU A 13 -16.97 11.30 1.01
N ILE A 14 -15.85 11.91 0.67
CA ILE A 14 -14.53 11.28 0.84
C ILE A 14 -14.04 11.42 2.27
N LEU A 15 -14.28 12.56 2.93
CA LEU A 15 -14.09 12.68 4.36
C LEU A 15 -14.89 11.62 5.11
N LEU A 16 -16.15 11.44 4.75
CA LEU A 16 -17.02 10.43 5.37
C LEU A 16 -16.51 9.01 5.10
N ARG A 17 -16.03 8.71 3.89
CA ARG A 17 -15.45 7.41 3.55
C ARG A 17 -14.16 7.13 4.33
N SER A 18 -13.23 8.08 4.39
CA SER A 18 -12.02 7.96 5.20
C SER A 18 -12.34 7.78 6.68
N PHE A 19 -13.33 8.51 7.20
CA PHE A 19 -13.79 8.36 8.58
C PHE A 19 -14.37 6.96 8.85
N ARG A 20 -15.18 6.42 7.93
CA ARG A 20 -15.68 5.03 8.01
C ARG A 20 -14.52 4.03 8.09
N TYR A 21 -13.50 4.16 7.25
CA TYR A 21 -12.33 3.26 7.31
C TYR A 21 -11.63 3.32 8.67
N ILE A 22 -11.44 4.50 9.24
CA ILE A 22 -10.79 4.67 10.55
C ILE A 22 -11.62 4.01 11.66
N ILE A 23 -12.95 4.24 11.66
CA ILE A 23 -13.86 3.64 12.64
C ILE A 23 -13.88 2.12 12.54
N PHE A 24 -14.12 1.58 11.34
CA PHE A 24 -14.19 0.13 11.15
C PHE A 24 -12.84 -0.55 11.46
N GLY A 25 -11.72 0.12 11.15
CA GLY A 25 -10.40 -0.34 11.56
C GLY A 25 -10.22 -0.39 13.07
N PHE A 26 -10.69 0.63 13.79
CA PHE A 26 -10.64 0.62 15.25
C PHE A 26 -11.48 -0.52 15.83
N PHE A 27 -12.70 -0.72 15.33
CA PHE A 27 -13.54 -1.85 15.74
C PHE A 27 -12.87 -3.20 15.51
N LEU A 28 -12.24 -3.41 14.35
CA LEU A 28 -11.53 -4.66 14.05
C LEU A 28 -10.34 -4.89 15.00
N ASN A 29 -9.60 -3.85 15.33
CA ASN A 29 -8.45 -3.96 16.23
C ASN A 29 -8.83 -4.29 17.68
N THR A 30 -10.06 -3.96 18.11
CA THR A 30 -10.59 -4.23 19.46
C THR A 30 -11.53 -5.44 19.48
N PHE A 31 -11.83 -6.07 18.34
CA PHE A 31 -12.83 -7.12 18.24
C PHE A 31 -12.45 -8.39 19.04
N GLU A 32 -11.16 -8.74 19.06
CA GLU A 32 -10.68 -9.94 19.76
C GLU A 32 -10.27 -9.67 21.22
N ASP A 33 -9.83 -8.44 21.53
CA ASP A 33 -9.38 -8.05 22.86
C ASP A 33 -10.10 -6.75 23.31
N ASN A 34 -10.98 -6.88 24.30
CA ASN A 34 -11.80 -5.79 24.83
C ASN A 34 -11.00 -4.79 25.68
N ASN A 35 -9.69 -4.98 25.86
CA ASN A 35 -8.88 -4.08 26.65
C ASN A 35 -8.42 -2.85 25.85
N LEU A 36 -9.10 -1.72 26.06
CA LEU A 36 -8.79 -0.45 25.41
C LEU A 36 -7.37 0.07 25.70
N SER A 37 -6.76 -0.29 26.84
CA SER A 37 -5.39 0.13 27.14
C SER A 37 -4.35 -0.58 26.26
N LEU A 38 -4.73 -1.66 25.59
CA LEU A 38 -3.89 -2.48 24.73
C LEU A 38 -4.40 -2.46 23.28
N ALA A 39 -5.31 -1.53 22.96
CA ALA A 39 -5.90 -1.44 21.64
C ALA A 39 -4.83 -1.08 20.60
N ARG A 40 -4.70 -1.91 19.57
CA ARG A 40 -3.71 -1.73 18.51
C ARG A 40 -3.99 -0.47 17.68
N PHE A 41 -2.96 0.35 17.46
CA PHE A 41 -3.00 1.48 16.54
C PHE A 41 -1.60 1.78 15.99
N PRO A 42 -1.39 1.86 14.66
CA PRO A 42 -2.38 1.86 13.57
C PRO A 42 -2.75 0.45 13.06
N GLY A 43 -3.97 0.31 12.53
CA GLY A 43 -4.40 -0.90 11.79
C GLY A 43 -4.49 -0.65 10.28
N GLU A 44 -4.72 -1.73 9.52
CA GLU A 44 -4.69 -1.71 8.06
C GLU A 44 -5.73 -0.73 7.47
N MET A 45 -6.96 -0.76 7.99
CA MET A 45 -8.01 0.15 7.53
C MET A 45 -7.73 1.61 7.88
N GLN A 46 -7.13 1.89 9.04
CA GLN A 46 -6.74 3.25 9.44
C GLN A 46 -5.70 3.80 8.47
N ARG A 47 -4.71 2.98 8.08
CA ARG A 47 -3.72 3.33 7.05
C ARG A 47 -4.41 3.65 5.72
N TYR A 48 -5.33 2.79 5.25
CA TYR A 48 -6.07 3.06 4.02
C TYR A 48 -6.89 4.35 4.08
N GLY A 49 -7.57 4.61 5.20
CA GLY A 49 -8.34 5.84 5.42
C GLY A 49 -7.47 7.11 5.33
N LEU A 50 -6.28 7.07 5.94
CA LEU A 50 -5.32 8.17 5.96
C LEU A 50 -4.71 8.42 4.58
N VAL A 51 -4.20 7.37 3.93
CA VAL A 51 -3.60 7.46 2.59
C VAL A 51 -4.63 7.96 1.58
N HIS A 52 -5.87 7.46 1.64
CA HIS A 52 -6.97 7.92 0.80
C HIS A 52 -7.27 9.42 1.01
N LEU A 53 -7.32 9.87 2.27
CA LEU A 53 -7.59 11.26 2.60
C LEU A 53 -6.50 12.19 2.05
N ILE A 54 -5.22 11.86 2.26
CA ILE A 54 -4.08 12.67 1.81
C ILE A 54 -4.07 12.76 0.28
N THR A 55 -4.07 11.61 -0.40
CA THR A 55 -3.98 11.54 -1.87
C THR A 55 -5.17 12.22 -2.54
N PHE A 56 -6.38 12.03 -2.02
CA PHE A 56 -7.55 12.67 -2.61
C PHE A 56 -7.58 14.19 -2.38
N THR A 57 -7.17 14.65 -1.21
CA THR A 57 -7.06 16.09 -0.93
C THR A 57 -6.08 16.76 -1.89
N LEU A 58 -4.94 16.09 -2.16
CA LEU A 58 -3.98 16.53 -3.17
C LEU A 58 -4.56 16.47 -4.59
N GLU A 59 -5.34 15.43 -4.92
CA GLU A 59 -6.05 15.32 -6.21
C GLU A 59 -7.00 16.48 -6.45
N MET A 60 -7.85 16.79 -5.48
CA MET A 60 -8.82 17.88 -5.60
C MET A 60 -8.18 19.26 -5.68
N SER A 61 -7.05 19.44 -5.00
CA SER A 61 -6.31 20.71 -4.98
C SER A 61 -5.65 21.00 -6.32
N VAL A 62 -5.16 19.97 -7.01
CA VAL A 62 -4.36 20.11 -8.24
C VAL A 62 -5.18 19.91 -9.51
N MET A 63 -6.22 19.06 -9.48
CA MET A 63 -6.93 18.68 -10.70
C MET A 63 -7.72 19.85 -11.32
N LYS A 64 -7.43 20.10 -12.60
CA LYS A 64 -8.06 21.15 -13.40
C LYS A 64 -9.51 20.79 -13.73
N LYS A 65 -10.42 21.77 -13.67
CA LYS A 65 -11.86 21.58 -13.97
C LYS A 65 -12.14 21.16 -15.43
N LYS A 66 -11.28 21.55 -16.36
CA LYS A 66 -11.38 21.19 -17.79
C LYS A 66 -10.11 20.45 -18.18
N VAL A 67 -10.25 19.15 -18.43
CA VAL A 67 -9.16 18.30 -18.92
C VAL A 67 -9.03 18.48 -20.43
N LYS A 68 -7.81 18.70 -20.90
CA LYS A 68 -7.50 18.71 -22.35
C LYS A 68 -6.95 17.34 -22.71
N PHE A 69 -7.45 16.75 -23.79
CA PHE A 69 -6.98 15.44 -24.26
C PHE A 69 -5.45 15.44 -24.47
N SER A 70 -4.83 14.36 -24.02
CA SER A 70 -3.40 14.08 -24.13
C SER A 70 -3.10 13.27 -25.39
N ASN A 71 -1.89 13.43 -25.92
CA ASN A 71 -1.30 12.60 -26.97
C ASN A 71 0.03 12.05 -26.45
N MET A 72 0.48 10.89 -26.95
CA MET A 72 1.72 10.24 -26.46
C MET A 72 2.98 11.13 -26.53
N THR A 73 3.04 12.09 -27.46
CA THR A 73 4.18 13.02 -27.62
C THR A 73 4.19 14.17 -26.61
N LYS A 74 3.06 14.44 -25.95
CA LYS A 74 2.91 15.45 -24.91
C LYS A 74 2.04 14.87 -23.80
N PRO A 75 2.59 14.05 -22.89
CA PRO A 75 1.83 13.37 -21.86
C PRO A 75 1.31 14.36 -20.83
N ARG A 76 0.12 14.91 -21.08
CA ARG A 76 -0.53 15.90 -20.21
C ARG A 76 -0.99 15.29 -18.89
N ASP A 77 -1.21 13.98 -18.87
CA ASP A 77 -1.45 13.19 -17.67
C ASP A 77 -0.32 13.34 -16.65
N LEU A 78 0.95 13.36 -17.09
CA LEU A 78 2.11 13.62 -16.22
C LEU A 78 2.29 15.12 -15.95
N LEU A 79 2.16 15.96 -16.97
CA LEU A 79 2.40 17.41 -16.84
C LEU A 79 1.39 18.10 -15.91
N ASP A 80 0.15 17.66 -15.89
CA ASP A 80 -0.86 18.19 -14.97
C ASP A 80 -0.75 17.58 -13.55
N CYS A 81 0.11 16.57 -13.37
CA CYS A 81 0.32 15.84 -12.10
C CYS A 81 1.60 16.25 -11.36
N TYR A 82 2.44 17.11 -11.94
CA TYR A 82 3.77 17.40 -11.38
C TYR A 82 3.78 17.82 -9.90
N PRO A 83 2.80 18.56 -9.33
CA PRO A 83 2.83 18.92 -7.90
C PRO A 83 2.61 17.71 -7.00
N GLN A 84 1.81 16.75 -7.46
CA GLN A 84 1.51 15.50 -6.72
C GLN A 84 2.68 14.55 -6.80
N ALA A 85 3.29 14.44 -7.99
CA ALA A 85 4.55 13.71 -8.17
C ALA A 85 5.65 14.30 -7.29
N GLY A 86 5.74 15.63 -7.18
CA GLY A 86 6.68 16.32 -6.31
C GLY A 86 6.44 16.04 -4.82
N PHE A 87 5.19 16.15 -4.35
CA PHE A 87 4.83 15.78 -2.97
C PHE A 87 5.19 14.32 -2.67
N LEU A 88 4.84 13.41 -3.57
CA LEU A 88 5.15 11.99 -3.41
C LEU A 88 6.66 11.75 -3.39
N LEU A 89 7.43 12.41 -4.26
CA LEU A 89 8.88 12.32 -4.27
C LEU A 89 9.48 12.78 -2.93
N VAL A 90 8.95 13.86 -2.34
CA VAL A 90 9.37 14.30 -0.99
C VAL A 90 9.06 13.24 0.06
N CYS A 91 7.86 12.64 0.06
CA CYS A 91 7.51 11.56 0.98
C CYS A 91 8.43 10.34 0.82
N LEU A 92 8.78 9.97 -0.41
CA LEU A 92 9.68 8.85 -0.70
C LEU A 92 11.11 9.15 -0.26
N LEU A 93 11.62 10.34 -0.54
CA LEU A 93 12.94 10.76 -0.08
C LEU A 93 13.00 10.79 1.45
N LEU A 94 11.96 11.29 2.10
CA LEU A 94 11.85 11.28 3.56
C LEU A 94 11.83 9.86 4.11
N HIS A 95 11.06 8.94 3.49
CA HIS A 95 11.08 7.53 3.85
C HIS A 95 12.49 6.94 3.74
N LEU A 96 13.17 7.12 2.60
CA LEU A 96 14.51 6.56 2.38
C LEU A 96 15.55 7.14 3.35
N VAL A 97 15.54 8.46 3.55
CA VAL A 97 16.47 9.13 4.46
C VAL A 97 16.28 8.62 5.87
N ILE A 98 15.04 8.49 6.34
CA ILE A 98 14.73 7.99 7.69
C ILE A 98 15.11 6.51 7.81
N THR A 99 14.69 5.65 6.87
CA THR A 99 14.96 4.21 6.93
C THR A 99 16.45 3.90 6.99
N TYR A 100 17.27 4.59 6.20
CA TYR A 100 18.69 4.25 6.04
C TYR A 100 19.68 5.09 6.86
N ASN A 101 19.30 6.29 7.31
CA ASN A 101 20.21 7.17 8.06
C ASN A 101 19.84 7.38 9.53
N LEU A 102 18.66 6.97 9.99
CA LEU A 102 18.29 7.13 11.40
C LEU A 102 19.11 6.14 12.27
N PRO A 103 19.93 6.62 13.21
CA PRO A 103 20.68 5.73 14.10
C PRO A 103 19.73 5.15 15.16
N VAL A 104 19.56 3.83 15.13
CA VAL A 104 18.80 3.09 16.15
C VAL A 104 19.81 2.53 17.16
N PRO A 105 19.56 2.66 18.47
CA PRO A 105 20.47 2.14 19.50
C PRO A 105 20.65 0.62 19.33
N ASP A 106 21.89 0.15 19.48
CA ASP A 106 22.29 -1.27 19.41
C ASP A 106 22.04 -1.97 18.05
N CYS A 107 21.77 -1.21 16.98
CA CYS A 107 21.47 -1.74 15.65
C CYS A 107 22.32 -1.10 14.56
N PRO A 108 22.70 -1.84 13.51
CA PRO A 108 23.37 -1.25 12.36
C PRO A 108 22.45 -0.28 11.63
N THR A 109 23.00 0.83 11.15
CA THR A 109 22.26 1.83 10.37
C THR A 109 21.70 1.22 9.10
N GLY A 110 20.41 1.44 8.83
CA GLY A 110 19.73 0.90 7.65
C GLY A 110 19.28 -0.56 7.77
N TYR A 111 19.26 -1.14 8.98
CA TYR A 111 18.71 -2.47 9.19
C TYR A 111 17.19 -2.53 8.90
N THR A 112 16.77 -3.42 8.01
CA THR A 112 15.36 -3.62 7.62
C THR A 112 14.89 -5.06 7.81
N GLY A 113 15.63 -5.87 8.58
CA GLY A 113 15.32 -7.28 8.77
C GLY A 113 14.36 -7.58 9.93
N PRO A 114 13.97 -8.86 10.09
CA PRO A 114 13.06 -9.30 11.15
C PRO A 114 13.69 -9.29 12.56
N GLY A 115 15.02 -9.20 12.69
CA GLY A 115 15.70 -9.35 13.97
C GLY A 115 15.55 -10.75 14.57
N GLY A 116 15.53 -10.85 15.91
CA GLY A 116 15.33 -12.13 16.59
C GLY A 116 16.40 -13.17 16.24
N PHE A 117 15.99 -14.37 15.82
CA PHE A 117 16.86 -15.47 15.41
C PHE A 117 17.47 -15.33 14.01
N HIS A 118 17.09 -14.30 13.26
CA HIS A 118 17.64 -14.04 11.93
C HIS A 118 19.16 -13.84 11.96
N ASN A 119 19.87 -14.33 10.94
CA ASN A 119 21.34 -14.29 10.82
C ASN A 119 22.06 -14.73 12.11
N TYR A 120 21.78 -15.95 12.57
CA TYR A 120 22.37 -16.52 13.80
C TYR A 120 22.17 -15.62 15.03
N SER A 121 21.05 -14.90 15.07
CA SER A 121 20.72 -13.93 16.11
C SER A 121 21.68 -12.76 16.27
N SER A 122 22.32 -12.31 15.20
CA SER A 122 23.26 -11.17 15.25
C SER A 122 22.59 -9.88 15.71
N HIS A 123 21.30 -9.70 15.43
CA HIS A 123 20.55 -8.46 15.71
C HIS A 123 19.20 -8.74 16.39
N LYS A 124 19.22 -9.38 17.56
CA LYS A 124 18.00 -9.81 18.27
C LYS A 124 16.97 -8.70 18.50
N LYS A 125 17.40 -7.50 18.91
CA LYS A 125 16.52 -6.39 19.30
C LYS A 125 16.19 -5.41 18.17
N CYS A 126 16.58 -5.72 16.94
CA CYS A 126 16.52 -4.77 15.82
C CYS A 126 15.34 -4.99 14.87
N THR A 127 14.30 -5.72 15.28
CA THR A 127 13.13 -6.01 14.42
C THR A 127 12.58 -4.75 13.76
N GLY A 128 12.55 -4.72 12.42
CA GLY A 128 12.04 -3.60 11.63
C GLY A 128 12.88 -2.31 11.68
N GLY A 129 13.99 -2.29 12.42
CA GLY A 129 14.92 -1.17 12.51
C GLY A 129 14.25 0.18 12.83
N ALA A 130 14.49 1.16 11.96
CA ALA A 130 13.97 2.53 12.12
C ALA A 130 12.43 2.60 12.15
N ALA A 131 11.74 1.71 11.43
CA ALA A 131 10.27 1.70 11.39
C ALA A 131 9.68 1.40 12.78
N ARG A 132 10.10 0.28 13.38
CA ARG A 132 9.66 -0.10 14.74
C ARG A 132 10.01 0.99 15.75
N PHE A 133 11.22 1.54 15.67
CA PHE A 133 11.67 2.56 16.61
C PHE A 133 10.75 3.79 16.62
N ILE A 134 10.34 4.26 15.43
CA ILE A 134 9.41 5.38 15.30
C ILE A 134 8.02 5.00 15.77
N ASP A 135 7.51 3.82 15.39
CA ASP A 135 6.16 3.41 15.76
C ASP A 135 6.04 3.24 17.28
N VAL A 136 7.03 2.65 17.95
CA VAL A 136 7.09 2.55 19.43
C VAL A 136 7.16 3.92 20.08
N PHE A 137 7.94 4.85 19.49
CA PHE A 137 8.05 6.20 20.02
C PHE A 137 6.73 6.98 19.93
N VAL A 138 5.96 6.79 18.85
CA VAL A 138 4.71 7.54 18.62
C VAL A 138 3.51 6.89 19.28
N PHE A 139 3.36 5.58 19.18
CA PHE A 139 2.20 4.84 19.64
C PHE A 139 2.40 4.17 21.00
N GLY A 140 3.63 3.90 21.41
CA GLY A 140 3.96 3.11 22.60
C GLY A 140 3.97 1.61 22.34
N GLU A 141 4.67 0.85 23.18
CA GLU A 141 4.80 -0.61 23.01
C GLU A 141 3.48 -1.36 23.21
N ASP A 142 2.57 -0.83 24.04
CA ASP A 142 1.28 -1.45 24.36
C ASP A 142 0.28 -1.41 23.20
N HIS A 143 0.48 -0.50 22.25
CA HIS A 143 -0.43 -0.25 21.14
C HIS A 143 0.07 -0.85 19.80
N ILE A 144 1.17 -1.60 19.84
CA ILE A 144 1.75 -2.26 18.67
C ILE A 144 1.30 -3.71 18.56
N LEU A 145 1.25 -4.23 17.34
CA LEU A 145 0.97 -5.65 17.11
C LEU A 145 1.97 -6.57 17.84
N ARG A 146 1.47 -7.29 18.85
CA ARG A 146 2.24 -8.23 19.67
C ARG A 146 2.69 -9.46 18.90
N ASN A 147 1.75 -10.10 18.22
CA ASN A 147 2.00 -11.32 17.45
C ASN A 147 2.26 -10.94 15.99
N ALA A 148 3.43 -10.35 15.74
CA ALA A 148 3.86 -10.03 14.39
C ALA A 148 4.10 -11.30 13.57
N PRO A 149 3.97 -11.27 12.24
CA PRO A 149 4.26 -12.39 11.34
C PRO A 149 5.63 -13.05 11.61
N CYS A 150 6.65 -12.25 11.93
CA CYS A 150 7.98 -12.76 12.23
C CYS A 150 8.13 -13.46 13.59
N SER A 151 7.14 -13.36 14.49
CA SER A 151 7.25 -13.84 15.87
C SER A 151 7.32 -15.37 15.90
N ASP A 152 6.54 -16.05 15.06
CA ASP A 152 6.45 -17.51 15.03
C ASP A 152 7.78 -18.16 14.57
N ILE A 153 8.51 -17.52 13.65
CA ILE A 153 9.74 -18.07 13.05
C ILE A 153 10.98 -17.53 13.75
N TYR A 154 11.07 -16.21 13.89
CA TYR A 154 12.28 -15.52 14.34
C TYR A 154 12.22 -15.11 15.81
N ASN A 155 11.09 -15.27 16.50
CA ASN A 155 10.89 -14.74 17.85
C ASN A 155 11.28 -13.24 17.92
N CYS A 156 10.76 -12.49 16.95
CA CYS A 156 11.01 -11.07 16.80
C CYS A 156 10.26 -10.24 17.85
N LEU A 157 10.63 -8.98 18.00
CA LEU A 157 9.89 -8.05 18.86
C LEU A 157 8.53 -7.68 18.25
N PRO A 158 7.55 -7.22 19.06
CA PRO A 158 6.31 -6.64 18.56
C PRO A 158 6.57 -5.59 17.47
N PHE A 159 5.85 -5.71 16.37
CA PHE A 159 6.11 -4.93 15.15
C PHE A 159 4.84 -4.76 14.32
N ASP A 160 4.58 -3.52 13.90
CA ASP A 160 3.46 -3.18 13.03
C ASP A 160 3.88 -3.03 11.57
N THR A 161 3.19 -3.74 10.68
CA THR A 161 3.35 -3.59 9.23
C THR A 161 2.68 -2.33 8.67
N GLU A 162 1.84 -1.71 9.49
CA GLU A 162 0.96 -0.58 9.14
C GLU A 162 1.48 0.76 9.68
N GLY A 163 2.73 0.77 10.14
CA GLY A 163 3.37 1.92 10.77
C GLY A 163 3.48 3.17 9.90
N ILE A 164 3.96 4.24 10.52
CA ILE A 164 4.03 5.58 9.91
C ILE A 164 4.95 5.56 8.69
N LEU A 165 6.09 4.88 8.80
CA LEU A 165 7.11 4.86 7.76
C LEU A 165 6.63 4.10 6.51
N GLY A 166 5.92 2.97 6.70
CA GLY A 166 5.30 2.21 5.62
C GLY A 166 4.15 2.96 4.95
N THR A 167 3.43 3.81 5.70
CA THR A 167 2.35 4.67 5.17
C THR A 167 2.85 5.63 4.08
N LEU A 168 4.09 6.11 4.16
CA LEU A 168 4.68 6.96 3.13
C LEU A 168 4.84 6.24 1.79
N ASN A 169 5.26 4.96 1.81
CA ASN A 169 5.31 4.14 0.60
C ASN A 169 3.91 3.68 0.15
N ALA A 170 2.94 3.55 1.06
CA ALA A 170 1.56 3.26 0.67
C ALA A 170 0.92 4.39 -0.16
N LEU A 171 1.35 5.66 0.04
CA LEU A 171 0.97 6.79 -0.83
C LEU A 171 1.38 6.54 -2.29
N LEU A 172 2.54 5.91 -2.53
CA LEU A 172 3.00 5.57 -3.88
C LEU A 172 2.08 4.55 -4.55
N THR A 173 1.66 3.51 -3.82
CA THR A 173 0.74 2.50 -4.35
C THR A 173 -0.61 3.11 -4.74
N VAL A 174 -1.17 3.98 -3.89
CA VAL A 174 -2.43 4.68 -4.21
C VAL A 174 -2.26 5.67 -5.36
N TYR A 175 -1.12 6.36 -5.42
CA TYR A 175 -0.78 7.22 -6.55
C TYR A 175 -0.69 6.44 -7.88
N GLY A 176 -0.20 5.20 -7.86
CA GLY A 176 -0.26 4.29 -9.01
C GLY A 176 -1.69 4.10 -9.53
N GLY A 177 -2.66 3.87 -8.63
CA GLY A 177 -4.07 3.81 -8.98
C GLY A 177 -4.63 5.13 -9.55
N ILE A 178 -4.23 6.27 -8.99
CA ILE A 178 -4.59 7.60 -9.53
C ILE A 178 -4.04 7.76 -10.95
N GLN A 179 -2.79 7.39 -11.20
CA GLN A 179 -2.19 7.43 -12.53
C GLN A 179 -2.95 6.55 -13.53
N ALA A 180 -3.30 5.32 -13.14
CA ALA A 180 -4.15 4.45 -13.96
C ALA A 180 -5.47 5.15 -14.32
N SER A 181 -6.16 5.75 -13.34
CA SER A 181 -7.43 6.46 -13.59
C SER A 181 -7.26 7.68 -14.52
N ARG A 182 -6.16 8.42 -14.41
CA ARG A 182 -5.86 9.59 -15.24
C ARG A 182 -5.62 9.20 -16.69
N ILE A 183 -4.99 8.05 -16.95
CA ILE A 183 -4.79 7.55 -18.31
C ILE A 183 -6.15 7.43 -19.03
N PHE A 184 -7.20 6.94 -18.37
CA PHE A 184 -8.54 6.85 -18.96
C PHE A 184 -9.22 8.20 -19.17
N VAL A 185 -8.95 9.17 -18.30
CA VAL A 185 -9.53 10.52 -18.42
C VAL A 185 -8.84 11.36 -19.50
N TYR A 186 -7.52 11.23 -19.64
CA TYR A 186 -6.72 12.08 -20.52
C TYR A 186 -6.61 11.55 -21.95
N TYR A 187 -6.63 10.23 -22.15
CA TYR A 187 -6.54 9.63 -23.47
C TYR A 187 -7.92 9.17 -23.93
N SER A 188 -8.27 9.41 -25.19
CA SER A 188 -9.56 8.98 -25.75
C SER A 188 -9.50 7.63 -26.48
N LYS A 189 -8.32 7.23 -26.96
CA LYS A 189 -8.16 6.02 -27.77
C LYS A 189 -7.68 4.85 -26.91
N THR A 190 -8.35 3.70 -27.06
CA THR A 190 -7.99 2.40 -26.44
C THR A 190 -6.51 2.05 -26.61
N ARG A 191 -5.93 2.28 -27.79
CA ARG A 191 -4.51 2.01 -28.06
C ARG A 191 -3.57 2.81 -27.14
N HIS A 192 -3.95 4.04 -26.78
CA HIS A 192 -3.15 4.86 -25.87
C HIS A 192 -3.30 4.40 -24.42
N HIS A 193 -4.50 3.95 -24.02
CA HIS A 193 -4.69 3.32 -22.70
C HIS A 193 -3.79 2.11 -22.55
N PHE A 194 -3.86 1.17 -23.50
CA PHE A 194 -3.04 -0.05 -23.50
C PHE A 194 -1.54 0.27 -23.42
N ASN A 195 -1.04 1.12 -24.32
CA ASN A 195 0.38 1.47 -24.33
C ASN A 195 0.84 2.13 -23.03
N MET A 196 0.06 3.08 -22.50
CA MET A 196 0.45 3.80 -21.28
C MET A 196 0.42 2.91 -20.04
N LEU A 197 -0.59 2.06 -19.90
CA LEU A 197 -0.66 1.12 -18.78
C LEU A 197 0.51 0.12 -18.81
N LEU A 198 0.89 -0.38 -20.00
CA LEU A 198 2.07 -1.24 -20.13
C LEU A 198 3.38 -0.49 -19.82
N ILE A 199 3.55 0.73 -20.34
CA ILE A 199 4.75 1.53 -20.08
C ILE A 199 4.91 1.74 -18.57
N TRP A 200 3.85 2.14 -17.88
CA TRP A 200 3.88 2.32 -16.43
C TRP A 200 4.11 1.02 -15.66
N GLY A 201 3.43 -0.06 -16.04
CA GLY A 201 3.58 -1.37 -15.42
C GLY A 201 5.01 -1.91 -15.54
N PHE A 202 5.55 -1.98 -16.75
CA PHE A 202 6.91 -2.44 -16.98
C PHE A 202 7.95 -1.52 -16.36
N PHE A 203 7.77 -0.21 -16.43
CA PHE A 203 8.71 0.74 -15.81
C PHE A 203 8.80 0.54 -14.29
N GLN A 204 7.65 0.42 -13.60
CA GLN A 204 7.64 0.23 -12.15
C GLN A 204 8.19 -1.13 -11.74
N VAL A 205 7.84 -2.21 -12.45
CA VAL A 205 8.39 -3.55 -12.18
C VAL A 205 9.89 -3.57 -12.42
N PHE A 206 10.36 -3.00 -13.54
CA PHE A 206 11.78 -2.92 -13.84
C PHE A 206 12.53 -2.13 -12.76
N LEU A 207 12.02 -0.96 -12.36
CA LEU A 207 12.63 -0.16 -11.30
C LEU A 207 12.68 -0.92 -9.96
N ALA A 208 11.62 -1.64 -9.61
CA ALA A 208 11.59 -2.48 -8.41
C ALA A 208 12.65 -3.59 -8.46
N LEU A 209 12.78 -4.28 -9.60
CA LEU A 209 13.78 -5.32 -9.81
C LEU A 209 15.22 -4.78 -9.76
N CYS A 210 15.46 -3.59 -10.31
CA CYS A 210 16.74 -2.92 -10.19
C CYS A 210 17.07 -2.56 -8.73
N LEU A 211 16.08 -2.09 -7.95
CA LEU A 211 16.27 -1.76 -6.53
C LEU A 211 16.55 -3.00 -5.68
N CYS A 212 15.91 -4.13 -5.98
CA CYS A 212 16.17 -5.39 -5.27
C CYS A 212 17.39 -6.16 -5.85
N GLY A 213 18.02 -5.67 -6.91
CA GLY A 213 19.15 -6.37 -7.55
C GLY A 213 18.78 -7.72 -8.16
N PHE A 214 17.52 -7.89 -8.59
CA PHE A 214 16.95 -9.15 -9.10
C PHE A 214 16.94 -10.33 -8.10
N VAL A 215 17.31 -10.08 -6.85
CA VAL A 215 17.27 -11.04 -5.74
C VAL A 215 16.34 -10.47 -4.67
N LYS A 216 15.67 -11.33 -3.90
CA LYS A 216 14.71 -10.85 -2.89
C LYS A 216 15.39 -10.06 -1.77
N GLU A 217 16.50 -10.58 -1.25
CA GLU A 217 17.11 -10.16 0.02
C GLU A 217 18.39 -9.30 -0.13
N GLU A 218 19.09 -9.33 -1.27
CA GLU A 218 20.45 -8.77 -1.42
C GLU A 218 20.53 -7.42 -2.16
N GLY A 219 19.40 -6.82 -2.51
CA GLY A 219 19.35 -5.55 -3.20
C GLY A 219 19.65 -4.32 -2.34
N LEU A 220 19.79 -3.16 -2.98
CA LEU A 220 19.83 -1.85 -2.31
C LEU A 220 18.62 -1.64 -1.40
N ILE A 221 17.44 -2.06 -1.88
CA ILE A 221 16.19 -2.07 -1.13
C ILE A 221 15.53 -3.44 -1.33
N PRO A 222 15.60 -4.35 -0.35
CA PRO A 222 15.02 -5.69 -0.47
C PRO A 222 13.49 -5.61 -0.58
N LEU A 223 12.91 -6.63 -1.21
CA LEU A 223 11.46 -6.78 -1.34
C LEU A 223 10.88 -7.21 0.00
N ASN A 224 10.52 -6.24 0.84
CA ASN A 224 10.01 -6.47 2.18
C ASN A 224 8.54 -6.03 2.26
N LYS A 225 7.65 -7.01 2.43
CA LYS A 225 6.21 -6.80 2.54
C LYS A 225 5.85 -6.17 3.89
N SER A 226 6.52 -6.60 4.96
CA SER A 226 6.23 -6.20 6.33
C SER A 226 6.48 -4.70 6.55
N LEU A 227 7.53 -4.14 5.95
CA LEU A 227 7.88 -2.72 6.00
C LEU A 227 7.20 -1.88 4.92
N TRP A 228 6.46 -2.53 4.01
CA TRP A 228 5.97 -1.92 2.77
C TRP A 228 7.10 -1.18 2.04
N SER A 229 8.21 -1.88 1.75
CA SER A 229 9.42 -1.26 1.20
C SER A 229 9.17 -0.60 -0.16
N LEU A 230 10.04 0.33 -0.56
CA LEU A 230 9.90 1.05 -1.84
C LEU A 230 9.89 0.08 -3.04
N SER A 231 10.78 -0.91 -3.04
CA SER A 231 10.82 -1.94 -4.09
C SER A 231 9.54 -2.77 -4.09
N PHE A 232 9.02 -3.14 -2.91
CA PHE A 232 7.75 -3.87 -2.81
C PHE A 232 6.56 -3.05 -3.32
N ALA A 233 6.46 -1.78 -2.92
CA ALA A 233 5.39 -0.87 -3.35
C ALA A 233 5.39 -0.64 -4.87
N LEU A 234 6.57 -0.49 -5.49
CA LEU A 234 6.72 -0.38 -6.94
C LEU A 234 6.39 -1.69 -7.65
N PHE A 235 6.82 -2.83 -7.11
CA PHE A 235 6.56 -4.14 -7.69
C PHE A 235 5.07 -4.46 -7.70
N THR A 236 4.38 -4.30 -6.56
CA THR A 236 2.93 -4.55 -6.46
C THR A 236 2.11 -3.58 -7.30
N SER A 237 2.47 -2.29 -7.33
CA SER A 237 1.81 -1.30 -8.19
C SER A 237 2.02 -1.63 -9.67
N GLY A 238 3.25 -1.92 -10.10
CA GLY A 238 3.57 -2.22 -11.49
C GLY A 238 2.91 -3.52 -11.98
N THR A 239 2.90 -4.57 -11.15
CA THR A 239 2.16 -5.81 -11.45
C THR A 239 0.65 -5.57 -11.53
N ALA A 240 0.08 -4.73 -10.66
CA ALA A 240 -1.33 -4.34 -10.73
C ALA A 240 -1.65 -3.63 -12.06
N PHE A 241 -0.78 -2.77 -12.58
CA PHE A 241 -0.93 -2.17 -13.91
C PHE A 241 -0.99 -3.23 -15.02
N LEU A 242 -0.12 -4.23 -14.98
CA LEU A 242 -0.07 -5.30 -15.99
C LEU A 242 -1.32 -6.18 -15.92
N VAL A 243 -1.73 -6.60 -14.72
CA VAL A 243 -2.96 -7.37 -14.50
C VAL A 243 -4.18 -6.55 -14.94
N PHE A 244 -4.24 -5.28 -14.58
CA PHE A 244 -5.32 -4.39 -14.98
C PHE A 244 -5.37 -4.21 -16.51
N THR A 245 -4.21 -4.12 -17.18
CA THR A 245 -4.15 -4.06 -18.65
C THR A 245 -4.70 -5.34 -19.29
N ALA A 246 -4.35 -6.51 -18.76
CA ALA A 246 -4.87 -7.79 -19.25
C ALA A 246 -6.39 -7.87 -19.07
N LEU A 247 -6.89 -7.53 -17.89
CA LEU A 247 -8.32 -7.52 -17.58
C LEU A 247 -9.09 -6.53 -18.47
N TYR A 248 -8.56 -5.32 -18.67
CA TYR A 248 -9.13 -4.32 -19.57
C TYR A 248 -9.26 -4.85 -21.00
N MET A 249 -8.23 -5.53 -21.51
CA MET A 249 -8.28 -6.12 -22.86
C MET A 249 -9.28 -7.28 -22.95
N ILE A 250 -9.39 -8.12 -21.92
CA ILE A 250 -10.29 -9.27 -21.90
C ILE A 250 -11.76 -8.83 -21.80
N VAL A 251 -12.05 -7.91 -20.88
CA VAL A 251 -13.43 -7.53 -20.51
C VAL A 251 -13.95 -6.41 -21.42
N ASP A 252 -13.23 -5.29 -21.54
CA ASP A 252 -13.77 -4.10 -22.22
C ASP A 252 -13.56 -4.13 -23.74
N VAL A 253 -12.40 -4.63 -24.19
CA VAL A 253 -12.04 -4.65 -25.63
C VAL A 253 -12.48 -5.95 -26.30
N GLY A 254 -12.05 -7.09 -25.78
CA GLY A 254 -12.32 -8.42 -26.33
C GLY A 254 -13.71 -8.94 -25.99
N ARG A 255 -14.31 -8.47 -24.89
CA ARG A 255 -15.60 -8.94 -24.36
C ARG A 255 -15.68 -10.46 -24.22
N TRP A 256 -14.55 -11.09 -23.89
CA TRP A 256 -14.45 -12.55 -23.71
C TRP A 256 -14.97 -13.01 -22.36
N TRP A 257 -15.08 -12.08 -21.41
CA TRP A 257 -15.59 -12.34 -20.07
C TRP A 257 -16.38 -11.14 -19.56
N SER A 258 -17.43 -11.40 -18.80
CA SER A 258 -18.29 -10.38 -18.18
C SER A 258 -17.64 -9.64 -17.00
N GLY A 259 -16.50 -10.13 -16.50
CA GLY A 259 -15.84 -9.59 -15.31
C GLY A 259 -16.40 -10.11 -13.98
N THR A 260 -17.42 -10.98 -14.01
CA THR A 260 -18.00 -11.59 -12.79
C THR A 260 -17.25 -12.87 -12.39
N PRO A 261 -16.90 -13.06 -11.11
CA PRO A 261 -17.35 -12.28 -9.93
C PRO A 261 -16.42 -11.14 -9.50
N CYS A 262 -15.28 -10.92 -10.17
CA CYS A 262 -14.28 -9.93 -9.74
C CYS A 262 -14.82 -8.50 -9.66
N PHE A 263 -15.73 -8.13 -10.56
CA PHE A 263 -16.42 -6.83 -10.54
C PHE A 263 -17.20 -6.61 -9.23
N GLU A 264 -18.03 -7.58 -8.84
CA GLU A 264 -18.84 -7.51 -7.63
C GLU A 264 -17.97 -7.51 -6.36
N ALA A 265 -16.91 -8.31 -6.38
CA ALA A 265 -15.93 -8.34 -5.29
C ALA A 265 -15.21 -6.99 -5.15
N GLY A 266 -14.85 -6.34 -6.27
CA GLY A 266 -14.20 -5.03 -6.27
C GLY A 266 -15.09 -3.91 -5.72
N LEU A 267 -16.38 -3.91 -6.05
CA LEU A 267 -17.34 -2.93 -5.52
C LEU A 267 -17.56 -3.06 -4.00
N ASN A 268 -17.38 -4.27 -3.46
CA ASN A 268 -17.64 -4.61 -2.06
C ASN A 268 -16.36 -5.00 -1.29
N ALA A 269 -15.18 -4.57 -1.75
CA ALA A 269 -13.90 -5.00 -1.18
C ALA A 269 -13.76 -4.76 0.33
N MET A 270 -14.32 -3.65 0.83
CA MET A 270 -14.33 -3.33 2.26
C MET A 270 -15.15 -4.34 3.08
N LEU A 271 -16.35 -4.70 2.57
CA LEU A 271 -17.23 -5.68 3.22
C LEU A 271 -16.58 -7.07 3.20
N LEU A 272 -15.95 -7.45 2.09
CA LEU A 272 -15.25 -8.71 1.97
C LEU A 272 -14.08 -8.81 2.95
N TYR A 273 -13.28 -7.76 3.07
CA TYR A 273 -12.16 -7.73 4.02
C TYR A 273 -12.64 -7.77 5.48
N PHE A 274 -13.63 -6.94 5.83
CA PHE A 274 -14.21 -6.94 7.18
C PHE A 274 -14.85 -8.30 7.52
N GLY A 275 -15.64 -8.83 6.60
CA GLY A 275 -16.30 -10.14 6.74
C GLY A 275 -15.29 -11.27 6.84
N HIS A 276 -14.19 -11.24 6.09
CA HIS A 276 -13.11 -12.22 6.18
C HIS A 276 -12.52 -12.27 7.60
N ILE A 277 -12.24 -11.13 8.23
CA ILE A 277 -11.66 -11.10 9.58
C ILE A 277 -12.67 -11.60 10.60
N VAL A 278 -13.89 -11.04 10.62
CA VAL A 278 -14.90 -11.37 11.62
C VAL A 278 -15.42 -12.80 11.50
N LEU A 279 -15.54 -13.32 10.27
CA LEU A 279 -16.10 -14.64 10.00
C LEU A 279 -15.03 -15.72 9.77
N SER A 280 -13.75 -15.38 9.93
CA SER A 280 -12.60 -16.28 9.72
C SER A 280 -12.77 -17.63 10.44
N TYR A 281 -13.26 -17.60 11.68
CA TYR A 281 -13.51 -18.78 12.52
C TYR A 281 -14.94 -19.34 12.42
N SER A 282 -15.85 -18.67 11.71
CA SER A 282 -17.27 -19.03 11.63
C SER A 282 -17.66 -19.74 10.33
N PHE A 283 -16.86 -19.61 9.27
CA PHE A 283 -17.12 -20.29 8.01
C PHE A 283 -16.77 -21.79 8.10
N PRO A 284 -17.62 -22.69 7.58
CA PRO A 284 -17.40 -24.15 7.66
C PRO A 284 -16.18 -24.65 6.86
N PHE A 285 -15.59 -23.81 6.01
CA PHE A 285 -14.40 -24.12 5.23
C PHE A 285 -13.29 -23.12 5.57
N SER A 286 -12.53 -23.38 6.63
CA SER A 286 -11.28 -22.67 6.91
C SER A 286 -10.11 -23.51 6.42
N TRP A 287 -9.30 -22.97 5.50
CA TRP A 287 -8.08 -23.67 5.09
C TRP A 287 -6.99 -23.43 6.13
N VAL A 288 -6.62 -24.48 6.87
CA VAL A 288 -5.50 -24.44 7.80
C VAL A 288 -4.24 -24.78 7.02
N GLN A 289 -3.35 -23.81 6.86
CA GLN A 289 -2.06 -24.05 6.22
C GLN A 289 -1.24 -25.04 7.04
N VAL A 290 -0.75 -26.08 6.37
CA VAL A 290 0.11 -27.13 6.97
C VAL A 290 1.53 -26.61 7.19
N ASP A 291 2.00 -25.68 6.34
CA ASP A 291 3.35 -25.17 6.37
C ASP A 291 3.36 -23.63 6.53
N LYS A 292 3.65 -23.19 7.75
CA LYS A 292 3.63 -21.78 8.16
C LYS A 292 4.86 -21.00 7.68
N THR A 293 5.91 -21.69 7.25
CA THR A 293 7.21 -21.08 6.90
C THR A 293 7.15 -20.11 5.73
N SER A 294 6.33 -20.41 4.71
CA SER A 294 6.21 -19.60 3.49
C SER A 294 5.39 -18.31 3.63
N PHE A 295 4.49 -18.22 4.61
CA PHE A 295 3.61 -17.05 4.80
C PHE A 295 4.27 -15.91 5.58
N TYR A 296 5.27 -16.25 6.42
CA TYR A 296 5.91 -15.35 7.37
C TYR A 296 7.32 -14.90 6.94
N GLU A 297 7.71 -15.13 5.68
CA GLU A 297 8.91 -14.51 5.14
C GLU A 297 8.77 -12.99 5.23
N PHE A 298 9.69 -12.37 5.98
CA PHE A 298 9.63 -10.96 6.35
C PHE A 298 9.78 -10.02 5.16
#